data_AF-A0A3D2UQA7-F1
#
_entry.id   AF-A0A3D2UQA7-F1
#
_cell.length_a   1.000
_cell.length_b   1.000
_cell.length_c   1.000
_cell.angle_alpha   90.00
_cell.angle_beta   90.00
_cell.angle_gamma   90.00
#
_symmetry.space_group_name_H-M   'P 1'
#
loop_
_entity.id
_entity.type
_entity.pdbx_description
1 polymer ?
#
loop_
_entity_poly.entity_id
_entity_poly.type
_entity_poly.pdbx_seq_one_letter_code
_entity_poly.pdbx_strand_id
1 'polypeptide(L)'
;MSPEKSLLGYPPFQQGGLDSLCGLYSIINAERFVNHSTDEESQQLFNSLIHYLARRGLLSKFLIDGIIHTEMLVILKKVVGKKRISNVQIPFRGIHNPDLTTFWKSMQRFLDGTPGRAIILGLQGYHDHWTVIEKITNRSILLYDSSLIKRLPRDRCTTVYATWQRKHLLLPAQTYYLSNEILDVGQYDT
;
A
#
# COMPACT_ATOMS: atom_id res chain seq x y z
N MET A 1 26.38 22.11 11.35
CA MET A 1 26.44 20.74 10.80
C MET A 1 25.09 20.10 11.05
N SER A 2 24.23 20.12 10.04
CA SER A 2 22.90 19.50 10.11
C SER A 2 23.08 17.99 10.11
N PRO A 3 22.42 17.24 11.02
CA PRO A 3 22.49 15.79 10.97
C PRO A 3 21.86 15.33 9.65
N GLU A 4 22.57 14.45 8.95
CA GLU A 4 22.06 13.69 7.81
C GLU A 4 20.64 13.22 8.14
N LYS A 5 19.65 13.71 7.38
CA LYS A 5 18.28 13.18 7.44
C LYS A 5 18.39 11.69 7.16
N SER A 6 18.18 10.89 8.20
CA SER A 6 18.04 9.45 8.11
C SER A 6 17.20 9.08 6.88
N LEU A 7 17.79 8.31 5.95
CA LEU A 7 17.09 7.69 4.83
C LEU A 7 15.97 6.73 5.28
N LEU A 8 15.87 6.44 6.58
CA LEU A 8 14.67 5.83 7.15
C LEU A 8 13.62 6.93 7.29
N GLY A 9 12.64 6.90 6.38
CA GLY A 9 11.43 7.71 6.49
C GLY A 9 10.71 7.46 7.81
N TYR A 10 9.66 8.24 8.06
CA TYR A 10 8.83 8.07 9.25
C TYR A 10 8.31 6.63 9.39
N PRO A 11 8.07 6.10 10.60
CA PRO A 11 7.51 4.76 10.79
C PRO A 11 6.04 4.67 10.35
N PRO A 12 5.55 3.46 10.00
CA PRO A 12 4.15 3.26 9.66
C PRO A 12 3.26 3.49 10.88
N PHE A 13 2.06 4.02 10.65
CA PHE A 13 1.02 4.03 11.65
C PHE A 13 0.48 2.63 11.90
N GLN A 14 0.21 2.34 13.17
CA GLN A 14 -0.36 1.08 13.62
C GLN A 14 -1.86 1.23 13.79
N GLN A 15 -2.61 0.19 13.39
CA GLN A 15 -4.05 0.13 13.63
C GLN A 15 -4.36 -0.37 15.05
N GLY A 16 -5.59 -0.16 15.52
CA GLY A 16 -6.07 -0.75 16.77
C GLY A 16 -6.32 -2.25 16.63
N GLY A 17 -6.18 -2.98 17.74
CA GLY A 17 -6.30 -4.44 17.75
C GLY A 17 -7.72 -5.00 17.61
N LEU A 18 -8.74 -4.14 17.65
CA LEU A 18 -10.16 -4.53 17.57
C LEU A 18 -10.85 -4.00 16.32
N ASP A 19 -10.20 -3.11 15.57
CA ASP A 19 -10.78 -2.51 14.38
C ASP A 19 -10.33 -3.24 13.11
N SER A 20 -11.17 -3.17 12.08
CA SER A 20 -10.90 -3.75 10.76
C SER A 20 -10.29 -2.73 9.79
N LEU A 21 -9.58 -1.70 10.28
CA LEU A 21 -9.14 -0.56 9.47
C LEU A 21 -7.84 -0.77 8.68
N CYS A 22 -7.29 -1.98 8.63
CA CYS A 22 -6.04 -2.30 7.92
C CYS A 22 -5.95 -1.70 6.51
N GLY A 23 -7.06 -1.70 5.77
CA GLY A 23 -7.12 -1.11 4.43
C GLY A 23 -6.98 0.41 4.41
N LEU A 24 -7.58 1.12 5.38
CA LEU A 24 -7.42 2.58 5.51
C LEU A 24 -6.00 2.93 5.96
N TYR A 25 -5.46 2.17 6.92
CA TYR A 25 -4.08 2.36 7.34
C TYR A 25 -3.09 2.06 6.21
N SER A 26 -3.35 1.06 5.36
CA SER A 26 -2.53 0.81 4.16
C SER A 26 -2.54 2.00 3.20
N ILE A 27 -3.68 2.67 3.02
CA ILE A 27 -3.75 3.89 2.21
C ILE A 27 -2.91 5.01 2.82
N ILE A 28 -3.08 5.27 4.12
CA ILE A 28 -2.37 6.35 4.84
C ILE A 28 -0.86 6.08 4.86
N ASN A 29 -0.46 4.86 5.19
CA ASN A 29 0.94 4.46 5.26
C ASN A 29 1.61 4.49 3.89
N ALA A 30 0.91 4.08 2.82
CA ALA A 30 1.45 4.19 1.47
C ALA A 30 1.59 5.65 1.03
N GLU A 31 0.63 6.51 1.37
CA GLU A 31 0.71 7.95 1.06
C GLU A 31 1.86 8.62 1.83
N ARG A 32 1.98 8.34 3.13
CA ARG A 32 3.12 8.77 3.96
C ARG A 32 4.45 8.30 3.42
N PHE A 33 4.55 7.06 2.95
CA PHE A 33 5.78 6.53 2.37
C PHE A 33 6.13 7.26 1.06
N VAL A 34 5.15 7.47 0.19
CA VAL A 34 5.36 8.16 -1.10
C VAL A 34 5.71 9.64 -0.91
N ASN A 35 5.10 10.32 0.05
CA ASN A 35 5.20 11.77 0.23
C ASN A 35 6.11 12.22 1.38
N HIS A 36 6.59 11.30 2.20
CA HIS A 36 7.21 11.60 3.49
C HIS A 36 6.32 12.48 4.39
N SER A 37 5.00 12.24 4.35
CA SER A 37 4.03 13.08 5.06
C SER A 37 4.22 13.06 6.56
N THR A 38 4.03 14.21 7.21
CA THR A 38 4.09 14.33 8.67
C THR A 38 2.89 13.65 9.35
N ASP A 39 2.91 13.61 10.67
CA ASP A 39 1.80 13.05 11.45
C ASP A 39 0.52 13.88 11.27
N GLU A 40 0.66 15.21 11.20
CA GLU A 40 -0.46 16.11 10.96
C GLU A 40 -1.09 15.90 9.58
N GLU A 41 -0.26 15.79 8.53
CA GLU A 41 -0.73 15.55 7.16
C GLU A 41 -1.43 14.20 7.02
N SER A 42 -0.91 13.18 7.70
CA SER A 42 -1.47 11.84 7.74
C SER A 42 -2.78 11.79 8.53
N GLN A 43 -2.85 12.52 9.65
CA GLN A 43 -4.06 12.67 10.45
C GLN A 43 -5.16 13.41 9.68
N GLN A 44 -4.80 14.42 8.88
CA GLN A 44 -5.76 15.09 7.99
C GLN A 44 -6.33 14.13 6.94
N LEU A 45 -5.50 13.26 6.37
CA LEU A 45 -5.96 12.23 5.45
C LEU A 45 -6.88 11.23 6.16
N PHE A 46 -6.51 10.77 7.35
CA PHE A 46 -7.36 9.91 8.18
C PHE A 46 -8.73 10.55 8.44
N ASN A 47 -8.78 11.81 8.89
CA ASN A 47 -10.02 12.53 9.13
C ASN A 47 -10.87 12.63 7.85
N SER A 48 -10.24 12.88 6.71
CA SER A 48 -10.90 12.94 5.40
C SER A 48 -11.53 11.59 5.03
N LEU A 49 -10.84 10.48 5.32
CA LEU A 49 -11.35 9.12 5.12
C LEU A 49 -12.57 8.86 6.01
N ILE A 50 -12.48 9.16 7.31
CA ILE A 50 -13.59 8.98 8.26
C ILE A 50 -14.80 9.80 7.84
N HIS A 51 -14.62 11.07 7.48
CA HIS A 51 -15.72 11.91 7.00
C HIS A 51 -16.33 11.39 5.69
N TYR A 52 -15.52 10.90 4.76
CA TYR A 52 -16.02 10.30 3.53
C TYR A 52 -16.88 9.07 3.83
N LEU A 53 -16.41 8.16 4.69
CA LEU A 53 -17.15 6.95 5.06
C LEU A 53 -18.43 7.26 5.83
N ALA A 54 -18.38 8.19 6.77
CA ALA A 54 -19.54 8.62 7.55
C ALA A 54 -20.64 9.20 6.65
N ARG A 55 -20.30 10.11 5.73
CA ARG A 55 -21.26 10.70 4.77
C ARG A 55 -21.89 9.67 3.85
N ARG A 56 -21.23 8.54 3.62
CA ARG A 56 -21.72 7.45 2.77
C ARG A 56 -22.45 6.35 3.55
N GLY A 57 -22.56 6.48 4.88
CA GLY A 57 -23.14 5.45 5.74
C GLY A 57 -22.29 4.17 5.83
N LEU A 58 -21.01 4.24 5.45
CA LEU A 58 -20.11 3.07 5.36
C LEU A 58 -19.21 2.91 6.58
N LEU A 59 -19.15 3.90 7.48
CA LEU A 59 -18.21 3.92 8.60
C LEU A 59 -18.36 2.69 9.51
N SER A 60 -19.58 2.35 9.92
CA SER A 60 -19.82 1.18 10.78
C SER A 60 -19.43 -0.13 10.11
N LYS A 61 -19.82 -0.32 8.84
CA LYS A 61 -19.40 -1.48 8.03
C LYS A 61 -17.88 -1.60 8.01
N PHE A 62 -17.16 -0.51 7.77
CA PHE A 62 -15.70 -0.56 7.62
C PHE A 62 -14.98 -0.83 8.94
N LEU A 63 -15.51 -0.31 10.05
CA LEU A 63 -14.97 -0.59 11.37
C LEU A 63 -15.10 -2.07 11.75
N ILE A 64 -16.18 -2.72 11.31
CA ILE A 64 -16.49 -4.12 11.64
C ILE A 64 -15.87 -5.08 10.63
N ASP A 65 -16.12 -4.89 9.34
CA ASP A 65 -15.81 -5.84 8.26
C ASP A 65 -14.57 -5.46 7.44
N GLY A 66 -14.06 -4.24 7.60
CA GLY A 66 -12.95 -3.72 6.80
C GLY A 66 -13.35 -3.33 5.39
N ILE A 67 -12.38 -3.34 4.47
CA ILE A 67 -12.56 -2.84 3.10
C ILE A 67 -12.33 -3.95 2.07
N ILE A 68 -13.16 -3.96 1.02
CA ILE A 68 -12.97 -4.82 -0.15
C ILE A 68 -12.21 -4.09 -1.27
N HIS A 69 -11.73 -4.84 -2.26
CA HIS A 69 -10.90 -4.30 -3.35
C HIS A 69 -11.58 -3.16 -4.15
N THR A 70 -12.89 -3.23 -4.41
CA THR A 70 -13.60 -2.18 -5.16
C THR A 70 -13.63 -0.87 -4.39
N GLU A 71 -13.75 -0.94 -3.07
CA GLU A 71 -13.77 0.21 -2.17
C GLU A 71 -12.39 0.88 -2.09
N MET A 72 -11.31 0.08 -2.04
CA MET A 72 -9.93 0.58 -2.07
C MET A 72 -9.67 1.53 -3.25
N LEU A 73 -10.01 1.10 -4.47
CA LEU A 73 -9.79 1.92 -5.67
C LEU A 73 -10.63 3.21 -5.66
N VAL A 74 -11.86 3.15 -5.15
CA VAL A 74 -12.72 4.32 -5.03
C VAL A 74 -12.13 5.32 -4.04
N ILE A 75 -11.64 4.85 -2.89
CA ILE A 75 -11.04 5.71 -1.86
C ILE A 75 -9.75 6.36 -2.37
N LEU A 76 -8.85 5.61 -3.00
CA LEU A 76 -7.65 6.15 -3.62
C LEU A 76 -7.97 7.26 -4.63
N LYS A 77 -9.03 7.10 -5.43
CA LYS A 77 -9.42 8.11 -6.43
C LYS A 77 -10.17 9.31 -5.85
N LYS A 78 -11.07 9.09 -4.88
CA LYS A 78 -12.02 10.11 -4.42
C LYS A 78 -11.55 10.86 -3.18
N VAL A 79 -10.76 10.24 -2.31
CA VAL A 79 -10.31 10.83 -1.04
C VAL A 79 -8.84 11.22 -1.11
N VAL A 80 -7.97 10.28 -1.50
CA VAL A 80 -6.53 10.58 -1.65
C VAL A 80 -6.32 11.53 -2.82
N GLY A 81 -6.82 11.14 -4.00
CA GLY A 81 -6.83 11.96 -5.20
C GLY A 81 -5.46 12.27 -5.77
N LYS A 82 -5.45 12.87 -6.98
CA LYS A 82 -4.22 13.13 -7.75
C LYS A 82 -3.25 14.12 -7.09
N LYS A 83 -3.73 14.91 -6.13
CA LYS A 83 -2.89 15.88 -5.40
C LYS A 83 -1.94 15.20 -4.41
N ARG A 84 -2.37 14.08 -3.81
CA ARG A 84 -1.54 13.31 -2.88
C ARG A 84 -0.82 12.18 -3.59
N ILE A 85 -1.50 11.47 -4.49
CA ILE A 85 -0.94 10.37 -5.30
C ILE A 85 -1.36 10.56 -6.75
N SER A 86 -0.43 11.00 -7.61
CA SER A 86 -0.71 11.35 -9.00
C SER A 86 -0.87 10.13 -9.90
N ASN A 87 -0.20 9.02 -9.57
CA ASN A 87 -0.25 7.77 -10.34
C ASN A 87 -0.69 6.57 -9.47
N VAL A 88 -1.74 5.88 -9.92
CA VAL A 88 -2.26 4.65 -9.33
C VAL A 88 -2.43 3.62 -10.44
N GLN A 89 -1.64 2.56 -10.41
CA GLN A 89 -1.68 1.48 -11.40
C GLN A 89 -2.12 0.16 -10.76
N ILE A 90 -2.79 -0.69 -11.55
CA ILE A 90 -3.20 -2.05 -11.13
C ILE A 90 -2.75 -3.03 -12.24
N PRO A 91 -1.45 -3.35 -12.35
CA PRO A 91 -0.89 -4.00 -13.54
C PRO A 91 -1.46 -5.40 -13.81
N PHE A 92 -1.95 -6.07 -12.77
CA PHE A 92 -2.48 -7.43 -12.85
C PHE A 92 -4.01 -7.48 -12.80
N ARG A 93 -4.69 -6.34 -13.01
CA ARG A 93 -6.15 -6.32 -13.11
C ARG A 93 -6.61 -7.16 -14.32
N GLY A 94 -7.45 -8.15 -14.07
CA GLY A 94 -7.96 -9.05 -15.11
C GLY A 94 -6.95 -10.11 -15.57
N ILE A 95 -5.75 -10.18 -14.98
CA ILE A 95 -4.79 -11.24 -15.25
C ILE A 95 -5.10 -12.40 -14.32
N HIS A 96 -5.49 -13.54 -14.91
CA HIS A 96 -5.79 -14.75 -14.16
C HIS A 96 -4.51 -15.47 -13.75
N ASN A 97 -4.38 -15.78 -12.47
CA ASN A 97 -3.32 -16.61 -11.88
C ASN A 97 -1.90 -16.32 -12.41
N PRO A 98 -1.43 -15.05 -12.39
CA PRO A 98 -0.07 -14.76 -12.83
C PRO A 98 0.91 -15.53 -11.94
N ASP A 99 1.97 -16.08 -12.54
CA ASP A 99 2.96 -16.81 -11.77
C ASP A 99 3.67 -15.88 -10.76
N LEU A 100 4.06 -16.45 -9.62
CA LEU A 100 4.69 -15.70 -8.54
C LEU A 100 5.95 -14.97 -9.00
N THR A 101 6.73 -15.54 -9.92
CA THR A 101 7.99 -14.93 -10.35
C THR A 101 7.75 -13.68 -11.20
N THR A 102 6.79 -13.73 -12.13
CA THR A 102 6.40 -12.56 -12.94
C THR A 102 5.81 -11.47 -12.05
N PHE A 103 4.90 -11.84 -11.14
CA PHE A 103 4.31 -10.88 -10.21
C PHE A 103 5.38 -10.21 -9.32
N TRP A 104 6.26 -11.02 -8.72
CA TRP A 104 7.35 -10.56 -7.86
C TRP A 104 8.32 -9.62 -8.58
N LYS A 105 8.76 -9.98 -9.78
CA LYS A 105 9.66 -9.15 -10.60
C LYS A 105 9.00 -7.84 -11.03
N SER A 106 7.68 -7.85 -11.28
CA SER A 106 6.94 -6.64 -11.60
C SER A 106 6.94 -5.66 -10.42
N MET A 107 6.60 -6.13 -9.21
CA MET A 107 6.63 -5.31 -8.00
C MET A 107 8.05 -4.76 -7.75
N GLN A 108 9.06 -5.62 -7.90
CA GLN A 108 10.46 -5.24 -7.75
C GLN A 108 10.90 -4.16 -8.71
N ARG A 109 10.64 -4.35 -10.01
CA ARG A 109 10.98 -3.34 -11.02
C ARG A 109 10.30 -2.01 -10.77
N PHE A 110 9.06 -2.02 -10.27
CA PHE A 110 8.36 -0.80 -9.94
C PHE A 110 9.04 -0.06 -8.78
N LEU A 111 9.32 -0.76 -7.68
CA LEU A 111 9.95 -0.18 -6.48
C LEU A 111 11.42 0.24 -6.71
N ASP A 112 12.15 -0.48 -7.56
CA ASP A 112 13.53 -0.17 -7.94
C ASP A 112 13.65 1.04 -8.89
N GLY A 113 12.54 1.66 -9.29
CA GLY A 113 12.54 2.85 -10.14
C GLY A 113 12.88 4.15 -9.39
N THR A 114 12.17 5.23 -9.69
CA THR A 114 12.37 6.51 -9.00
C THR A 114 11.96 6.44 -7.52
N PRO A 115 12.52 7.28 -6.64
CA PRO A 115 12.05 7.42 -5.25
C PRO A 115 10.57 7.79 -5.17
N GLY A 116 9.97 7.62 -3.98
CA GLY A 116 8.56 7.95 -3.73
C GLY A 116 7.58 6.95 -4.36
N ARG A 117 7.85 5.66 -4.19
CA ARG A 117 7.02 4.56 -4.73
C ARG A 117 6.66 3.57 -3.63
N ALA A 118 5.39 3.20 -3.57
CA ALA A 118 4.89 2.19 -2.65
C ALA A 118 3.91 1.25 -3.36
N ILE A 119 3.73 0.05 -2.84
CA ILE A 119 2.72 -0.88 -3.33
C ILE A 119 1.77 -1.24 -2.20
N ILE A 120 0.47 -1.02 -2.39
CA ILE A 120 -0.54 -1.64 -1.52
C ILE A 120 -0.82 -3.04 -2.05
N LEU A 121 -0.70 -4.04 -1.18
CA LEU A 121 -0.87 -5.47 -1.50
C LEU A 121 -2.02 -6.05 -0.69
N GLY A 122 -2.97 -6.67 -1.39
CA GLY A 122 -3.93 -7.60 -0.80
C GLY A 122 -3.25 -8.94 -0.48
N LEU A 123 -3.50 -9.45 0.72
CA LEU A 123 -2.93 -10.66 1.27
C LEU A 123 -4.04 -11.57 1.82
N GLN A 124 -3.93 -12.87 1.57
CA GLN A 124 -4.81 -13.91 2.11
C GLN A 124 -4.01 -15.09 2.68
N GLY A 125 -4.70 -15.99 3.37
CA GLY A 125 -4.16 -17.27 3.85
C GLY A 125 -3.81 -17.19 5.32
N TYR A 126 -2.53 -17.12 5.67
CA TYR A 126 -2.14 -16.93 7.08
C TYR A 126 -2.49 -15.53 7.60
N HIS A 127 -2.52 -14.54 6.71
CA HIS A 127 -2.99 -13.20 7.00
C HIS A 127 -4.03 -12.84 5.95
N ASP A 128 -5.22 -12.45 6.39
CA ASP A 128 -6.24 -11.84 5.53
C ASP A 128 -6.18 -10.33 5.76
N HIS A 129 -5.41 -9.63 4.92
CA HIS A 129 -4.90 -8.29 5.25
C HIS A 129 -4.63 -7.42 4.03
N TRP A 130 -4.65 -6.11 4.24
CA TRP A 130 -4.07 -5.13 3.33
C TRP A 130 -2.76 -4.63 3.95
N THR A 131 -1.69 -4.60 3.16
CA THR A 131 -0.38 -4.13 3.64
C THR A 131 0.31 -3.24 2.62
N VAL A 132 1.39 -2.57 3.02
CA VAL A 132 2.22 -1.73 2.15
C VAL A 132 3.59 -2.37 2.00
N ILE A 133 4.07 -2.48 0.76
CA ILE A 133 5.44 -2.87 0.45
C ILE A 133 6.29 -1.61 0.28
N GLU A 134 7.32 -1.49 1.11
CA GLU A 134 8.36 -0.45 0.98
C GLU A 134 9.54 -0.93 0.14
N LYS A 135 9.86 -2.22 0.22
CA LYS A 135 11.02 -2.80 -0.45
C LYS A 135 10.79 -4.27 -0.74
N ILE A 136 11.36 -4.73 -1.83
CA ILE A 136 11.32 -6.14 -2.21
C ILE A 136 12.70 -6.57 -2.69
N THR A 137 13.09 -7.78 -2.30
CA THR A 137 14.33 -8.42 -2.73
C THR A 137 14.00 -9.72 -3.43
N ASN A 138 15.00 -10.42 -3.97
CA ASN A 138 14.78 -11.75 -4.54
C ASN A 138 14.24 -12.78 -3.53
N ARG A 139 14.39 -12.54 -2.22
CA ARG A 139 14.09 -13.49 -1.14
C ARG A 139 12.93 -13.09 -0.25
N SER A 140 12.60 -11.80 -0.15
CA SER A 140 11.55 -11.33 0.75
C SER A 140 10.95 -10.00 0.31
N ILE A 141 9.68 -9.80 0.66
CA ILE A 141 9.00 -8.52 0.72
C ILE A 141 9.23 -7.95 2.12
N LEU A 142 9.63 -6.68 2.22
CA LEU A 142 9.67 -5.89 3.45
C LEU A 142 8.45 -5.00 3.47
N LEU A 143 7.76 -5.01 4.61
CA LEU A 143 6.46 -4.37 4.75
C LEU A 143 6.53 -3.14 5.65
N TYR A 144 5.75 -2.14 5.27
CA TYR A 144 5.48 -0.91 5.99
C TYR A 144 4.04 -1.00 6.55
N ASP A 145 3.87 -1.98 7.44
CA ASP A 145 2.59 -2.60 7.81
C ASP A 145 1.94 -2.00 9.06
N SER A 146 0.60 -1.95 9.11
CA SER A 146 -0.15 -1.44 10.26
C SER A 146 -0.40 -2.46 11.37
N SER A 147 -0.19 -3.76 11.10
CA SER A 147 -0.32 -4.87 12.04
C SER A 147 1.04 -5.47 12.45
N LEU A 148 2.12 -4.70 12.26
CA LEU A 148 3.50 -5.06 12.65
C LEU A 148 4.09 -6.27 11.91
N ILE A 149 3.50 -6.69 10.78
CA ILE A 149 4.09 -7.70 9.92
C ILE A 149 5.32 -7.08 9.26
N LYS A 150 6.52 -7.59 9.56
CA LYS A 150 7.76 -6.96 9.05
C LYS A 150 8.19 -7.46 7.67
N ARG A 151 7.94 -8.73 7.38
CA ARG A 151 8.47 -9.38 6.17
C ARG A 151 7.63 -10.57 5.72
N LEU A 152 7.57 -10.77 4.41
CA LEU A 152 7.05 -12.00 3.79
C LEU A 152 8.18 -12.71 3.03
N PRO A 153 8.66 -13.88 3.50
CA PRO A 153 9.62 -14.69 2.75
C PRO A 153 9.01 -15.22 1.45
N ARG A 154 9.77 -15.14 0.35
CA ARG A 154 9.28 -15.52 -0.99
C ARG A 154 8.86 -16.99 -1.07
N ASP A 155 9.62 -17.88 -0.43
CA ASP A 155 9.35 -19.32 -0.36
C ASP A 155 8.06 -19.66 0.41
N ARG A 156 7.53 -18.70 1.18
CA ARG A 156 6.24 -18.79 1.88
C ARG A 156 5.10 -18.12 1.14
N CYS A 157 5.35 -17.52 -0.03
CA CYS A 157 4.37 -16.81 -0.83
C CYS A 157 3.87 -17.64 -2.03
N THR A 158 2.67 -17.31 -2.50
CA THR A 158 2.03 -17.89 -3.69
C THR A 158 1.03 -16.89 -4.27
N THR A 159 0.66 -17.02 -5.54
CA THR A 159 -0.34 -16.18 -6.23
C THR A 159 -1.59 -16.94 -6.65
N VAL A 160 -1.65 -18.25 -6.33
CA VAL A 160 -2.73 -19.14 -6.81
C VAL A 160 -3.61 -19.61 -5.64
N TYR A 161 -3.07 -20.42 -4.73
CA TYR A 161 -3.75 -20.85 -3.52
C TYR A 161 -2.75 -21.09 -2.39
N ALA A 162 -3.17 -20.82 -1.15
CA ALA A 162 -2.35 -21.03 0.04
C ALA A 162 -2.18 -22.53 0.35
N THR A 163 -1.01 -22.90 0.85
CA THR A 163 -0.70 -24.27 1.33
C THR A 163 0.00 -24.18 2.68
N TRP A 164 0.20 -25.32 3.36
CA TRP A 164 0.94 -25.35 4.62
C TRP A 164 2.39 -24.83 4.48
N GLN A 165 3.03 -25.04 3.32
CA GLN A 165 4.36 -24.49 3.04
C GLN A 165 4.29 -23.03 2.59
N ARG A 166 3.38 -22.71 1.65
CA ARG A 166 3.18 -21.38 1.07
C ARG A 166 1.92 -20.73 1.63
N LYS A 167 2.03 -20.21 2.84
CA LYS A 167 0.89 -19.75 3.62
C LYS A 167 0.38 -18.37 3.23
N HIS A 168 1.18 -17.57 2.52
CA HIS A 168 0.85 -16.20 2.14
C HIS A 168 0.39 -16.15 0.69
N LEU A 169 -0.92 -16.03 0.49
CA LEU A 169 -1.52 -15.80 -0.83
C LEU A 169 -1.47 -14.32 -1.14
N LEU A 170 -0.59 -13.92 -2.06
CA LEU A 170 -0.55 -12.58 -2.60
C LEU A 170 -1.69 -12.45 -3.62
N LEU A 171 -2.35 -11.29 -3.67
CA LEU A 171 -3.50 -11.04 -4.53
C LEU A 171 -3.17 -10.02 -5.65
N PRO A 172 -2.67 -10.46 -6.82
CA PRO A 172 -2.20 -9.57 -7.89
C PRO A 172 -3.25 -8.59 -8.40
N ALA A 173 -4.50 -9.04 -8.59
CA ALA A 173 -5.60 -8.17 -9.02
C ALA A 173 -6.01 -7.15 -7.94
N GLN A 174 -5.56 -7.35 -6.71
CA GLN A 174 -5.75 -6.49 -5.54
C GLN A 174 -4.41 -5.87 -5.13
N THR A 175 -3.57 -5.49 -6.10
CA THR A 175 -2.27 -4.86 -5.85
C THR A 175 -2.19 -3.54 -6.59
N TYR A 176 -1.90 -2.46 -5.85
CA TYR A 176 -1.93 -1.09 -6.34
C TYR A 176 -0.54 -0.48 -6.28
N TYR A 177 -0.01 -0.06 -7.42
CA TYR A 177 1.29 0.59 -7.52
C TYR A 177 1.07 2.10 -7.45
N LEU A 178 1.69 2.74 -6.46
CA LEU A 178 1.48 4.14 -6.13
C LEU A 178 2.77 4.91 -6.28
N SER A 179 2.72 6.04 -6.98
CA SER A 179 3.86 6.93 -7.12
C SER A 179 3.42 8.36 -7.35
N ASN A 180 4.33 9.30 -7.08
CA ASN A 180 4.28 10.63 -7.65
C ASN A 180 5.37 10.76 -8.72
N GLU A 181 4.99 11.24 -9.90
CA GLU A 181 5.99 11.72 -10.84
C GLU A 181 6.66 12.95 -10.22
N ILE A 182 7.99 12.99 -10.23
CA ILE A 182 8.71 14.23 -10.00
C ILE A 182 8.38 15.10 -11.22
N LEU A 183 7.50 16.08 -11.05
CA LEU A 183 7.42 17.17 -12.01
C LEU A 183 8.76 17.89 -11.92
N ASP A 184 9.61 17.65 -12.91
CA ASP A 184 10.82 18.43 -13.09
C ASP A 184 10.40 19.83 -13.55
N VAL A 185 10.06 20.70 -12.60
CA VAL A 185 9.70 22.12 -12.84
C VAL A 185 10.96 22.93 -13.17
N GLY A 186 11.79 22.43 -14.08
CA GLY A 186 13.12 22.96 -14.37
C GLY A 186 13.53 22.95 -15.85
N GLN A 187 12.66 22.54 -16.79
CA GLN A 187 13.03 22.49 -18.22
C GLN A 187 12.18 23.38 -19.15
N TYR A 188 11.44 24.35 -18.63
CA TYR A 188 10.69 25.31 -19.46
C TYR A 188 10.91 26.78 -19.06
N ASP A 189 12.13 27.13 -18.61
CA ASP A 189 12.56 28.52 -18.52
C ASP A 189 14.03 28.66 -18.98
N THR A 190 14.23 28.57 -20.31
CA THR A 190 15.25 29.31 -21.08
C THR A 190 14.83 29.38 -22.54
#